data_AF-A0A380P8X1-F1
#
_entry.id   AF-A0A380P8X1-F1
#
_cell.length_a   1.000
_cell.length_b   1.000
_cell.length_c   1.000
_cell.angle_alpha   90.00
_cell.angle_beta   90.00
_cell.angle_gamma   90.00
#
_symmetry.space_group_name_H-M   'P 1'
#
loop_
_entity.id
_entity.type
_entity.pdbx_description
1 polymer ?
#
loop_
_entity_poly.entity_id
_entity_poly.type
_entity_poly.pdbx_seq_one_letter_code
_entity_poly.pdbx_strand_id
1 'polypeptide(L)'
;MTYFDLNNELNIPKDNTIQLGKDHEALEAFLAENVEPNTMQFYSLRARFDYLLNDNFIDPKLVDQYDFLLLKSYMIILRHSIFNLSHLWRHISFMRNMR
;
A
#
# COMPACT_ATOMS: atom_id res chain seq x y z
N MET A 1 5.99 20.14 4.18
CA MET A 1 4.55 20.10 3.86
C MET A 1 4.14 18.65 4.05
N THR A 2 3.15 18.36 4.89
CA THR A 2 2.69 16.97 5.11
C THR A 2 1.69 16.55 4.04
N TYR A 3 1.37 15.26 3.93
CA TYR A 3 0.30 14.81 3.04
C TYR A 3 -1.06 15.43 3.35
N PHE A 4 -1.34 15.76 4.62
CA PHE A 4 -2.57 16.45 5.02
C PHE A 4 -2.63 17.88 4.48
N ASP A 5 -1.52 18.61 4.59
CA ASP A 5 -1.42 19.99 4.09
C ASP A 5 -1.63 20.02 2.57
N LEU A 6 -0.99 19.11 1.83
CA LEU A 6 -1.09 19.01 0.37
C LEU A 6 -2.51 18.66 -0.07
N ASN A 7 -3.17 17.71 0.58
CA ASN A 7 -4.56 17.35 0.26
C ASN A 7 -5.54 18.49 0.56
N ASN A 8 -5.26 19.31 1.58
CA ASN A 8 -6.08 20.49 1.90
C ASN A 8 -6.01 21.57 0.81
N GLU A 9 -4.92 21.64 0.02
CA GLU A 9 -4.79 22.59 -1.08
C GLU A 9 -5.82 22.38 -2.20
N LEU A 10 -6.43 21.18 -2.31
CA LEU A 10 -7.56 20.93 -3.22
C LEU A 10 -8.75 21.85 -2.95
N ASN A 11 -8.93 22.27 -1.69
CA ASN A 11 -10.00 23.16 -1.25
C ASN A 11 -9.65 24.65 -1.40
N ILE A 12 -8.44 24.98 -1.86
CA ILE A 12 -7.97 26.34 -2.10
C ILE A 12 -7.79 26.52 -3.61
N PRO A 13 -8.74 27.17 -4.32
CA PRO A 13 -8.61 27.38 -5.76
C PRO A 13 -7.41 28.24 -6.11
N LYS A 14 -6.70 27.87 -7.18
CA LYS A 14 -5.66 28.69 -7.81
C LYS A 14 -6.11 29.03 -9.22
N ASP A 15 -6.10 30.32 -9.56
CA ASP A 15 -6.58 30.82 -10.85
C ASP A 15 -8.02 30.34 -11.17
N ASN A 16 -8.89 30.31 -10.15
CA ASN A 16 -10.26 29.78 -10.21
C ASN A 16 -10.38 28.30 -10.58
N THR A 17 -9.32 27.51 -10.40
CA THR A 17 -9.29 26.08 -10.69
C THR A 17 -8.90 25.25 -9.47
N ILE A 18 -9.43 24.03 -9.38
CA ILE A 18 -9.03 23.04 -8.36
C ILE A 18 -7.62 22.54 -8.70
N GLN A 19 -6.77 22.45 -7.68
CA GLN A 19 -5.37 22.05 -7.83
C GLN A 19 -5.20 20.52 -7.88
N LEU A 20 -5.74 19.82 -8.90
CA LEU A 20 -5.77 18.35 -8.95
C LEU A 20 -4.40 17.65 -8.78
N GLY A 21 -3.30 18.29 -9.21
CA GLY A 21 -1.94 17.76 -9.00
C GLY A 21 -1.57 17.58 -7.52
N LYS A 22 -2.21 18.33 -6.62
CA LYS A 22 -1.96 18.27 -5.18
C LYS A 22 -2.40 16.97 -4.54
N ASP A 23 -3.41 16.29 -5.09
CA ASP A 23 -3.79 14.94 -4.64
C ASP A 23 -2.69 13.92 -4.93
N HIS A 24 -1.96 14.08 -6.04
CA HIS A 24 -0.83 13.21 -6.37
C HIS A 24 0.38 13.48 -5.47
N GLU A 25 0.73 14.76 -5.26
CA GLU A 25 1.77 15.15 -4.30
C GLU A 25 1.45 14.63 -2.89
N ALA A 26 0.18 14.75 -2.47
CA ALA A 26 -0.27 14.25 -1.18
C ALA A 26 -0.20 12.72 -1.09
N LEU A 27 -0.49 12.00 -2.18
CA LEU A 27 -0.32 10.55 -2.22
C LEU A 27 1.15 10.15 -2.05
N GLU A 28 2.07 10.78 -2.79
CA GLU A 28 3.51 10.50 -2.66
C GLU A 28 4.00 10.78 -1.23
N ALA A 29 3.61 11.92 -0.66
CA ALA A 29 3.92 12.27 0.72
C ALA A 29 3.33 11.24 1.71
N PHE A 30 2.09 10.77 1.51
CA PHE A 30 1.49 9.76 2.38
C PHE A 30 2.21 8.41 2.32
N LEU A 31 2.68 8.01 1.14
CA LEU A 31 3.46 6.78 0.99
C LEU A 31 4.77 6.89 1.78
N ALA A 32 5.52 7.98 1.60
CA ALA A 32 6.81 8.19 2.26
C ALA A 32 6.69 8.45 3.78
N GLU A 33 5.72 9.25 4.21
CA GLU A 33 5.57 9.68 5.61
C GLU A 33 4.87 8.63 6.48
N ASN A 34 3.98 7.81 5.89
CA ASN A 34 3.15 6.88 6.65
C ASN A 34 3.27 5.42 6.19
N VAL A 35 3.13 5.11 4.90
CA VAL A 35 3.08 3.70 4.47
C VAL A 35 4.44 3.02 4.60
N GLU A 36 5.48 3.60 4.01
CA GLU A 36 6.84 3.05 4.00
C GLU A 36 7.41 2.80 5.42
N PRO A 37 7.42 3.78 6.35
CA PRO A 37 8.00 3.57 7.68
C PRO A 37 7.20 2.58 8.55
N ASN A 38 5.91 2.39 8.27
CA ASN A 38 5.06 1.44 8.99
C ASN A 38 4.92 0.09 8.27
N THR A 39 5.61 -0.12 7.15
CA THR A 39 5.60 -1.39 6.41
C THR A 39 6.76 -2.26 6.86
N MET A 40 6.44 -3.43 7.43
CA MET A 40 7.46 -4.42 7.79
C MET A 40 8.15 -4.99 6.55
N GLN A 41 9.48 -4.87 6.52
CA GLN A 41 10.31 -5.34 5.41
C GLN A 41 10.85 -6.75 5.69
N PHE A 42 11.01 -7.54 4.63
CA PHE A 42 11.55 -8.90 4.69
C PHE A 42 12.64 -9.09 3.64
N TYR A 43 13.69 -9.83 3.99
CA TYR A 43 14.80 -10.13 3.07
C TYR A 43 14.40 -11.11 1.95
N SER A 44 13.30 -11.85 2.10
CA SER A 44 12.76 -12.72 1.06
C SER A 44 11.26 -12.97 1.25
N LEU A 45 10.59 -13.41 0.18
CA LEU A 45 9.19 -13.84 0.26
C LEU A 45 9.01 -15.01 1.22
N ARG A 46 10.00 -15.93 1.29
CA ARG A 46 9.95 -17.06 2.23
C ARG A 46 9.93 -16.58 3.67
N ALA A 47 10.83 -15.64 4.02
CA ALA A 47 10.88 -15.05 5.35
C ALA A 47 9.55 -14.36 5.73
N ARG A 48 8.90 -13.69 4.77
CA ARG A 48 7.58 -13.09 4.98
C ARG A 48 6.52 -14.14 5.28
N PHE A 49 6.46 -15.22 4.51
CA PHE A 49 5.49 -16.30 4.76
C PHE A 49 5.74 -17.00 6.09
N ASP A 50 7.02 -17.28 6.42
CA ASP A 50 7.38 -17.90 7.70
C ASP A 50 6.94 -17.02 8.87
N TYR A 51 7.16 -15.69 8.82
CA TYR A 51 6.65 -14.74 9.81
C TYR A 51 5.11 -14.78 9.91
N LEU A 52 4.42 -14.68 8.79
CA LEU A 52 2.95 -14.65 8.76
C LEU A 52 2.31 -15.95 9.30
N LEU A 53 2.94 -17.10 9.04
CA LEU A 53 2.47 -18.39 9.54
C LEU A 53 2.75 -18.56 11.03
N ASN A 54 3.97 -18.24 11.47
CA ASN A 54 4.38 -18.41 12.87
C ASN A 54 3.54 -17.53 13.81
N ASP A 55 3.19 -16.33 13.37
CA ASP A 55 2.41 -15.38 14.17
C ASP A 55 0.90 -15.49 13.91
N ASN A 56 0.44 -16.53 13.21
CA ASN A 56 -0.97 -16.81 12.91
C ASN A 56 -1.71 -15.69 12.15
N PHE A 57 -1.00 -14.91 11.33
CA PHE A 57 -1.62 -13.92 10.44
C PHE A 57 -2.31 -14.57 9.23
N ILE A 58 -1.88 -15.77 8.82
CA ILE A 58 -2.49 -16.55 7.72
C ILE A 58 -2.66 -18.01 8.13
N ASP A 59 -3.71 -18.67 7.64
CA ASP A 59 -3.98 -20.09 7.91
C ASP A 59 -2.97 -20.98 7.16
N PRO A 60 -2.18 -21.82 7.86
CA PRO A 60 -1.29 -22.78 7.22
C PRO A 60 -1.98 -23.69 6.21
N LYS A 61 -3.23 -24.10 6.48
CA LYS A 61 -4.00 -24.97 5.57
C LYS A 61 -4.26 -24.31 4.23
N LEU A 62 -4.31 -22.98 4.17
CA LEU A 62 -4.47 -22.25 2.91
C LEU A 62 -3.18 -22.28 2.09
N VAL A 63 -2.03 -22.12 2.76
CA VAL A 63 -0.72 -22.11 2.12
C VAL A 63 -0.34 -23.49 1.61
N ASP A 64 -0.63 -24.54 2.39
CA ASP A 64 -0.30 -25.93 2.07
C ASP A 64 -1.06 -26.49 0.86
N GLN A 65 -2.13 -25.81 0.41
CA GLN A 65 -2.87 -26.19 -0.80
C GLN A 65 -2.10 -25.90 -2.09
N TYR A 66 -1.01 -25.13 -2.03
CA TYR A 66 -0.28 -24.67 -3.21
C TYR A 66 1.21 -24.91 -3.08
N ASP A 67 1.85 -25.24 -4.20
CA ASP A 67 3.31 -25.27 -4.29
C ASP A 67 3.89 -23.87 -4.06
N PHE A 68 4.97 -23.79 -3.26
CA PHE A 68 5.54 -22.50 -2.89
C PHE A 68 6.14 -21.74 -4.08
N LEU A 69 6.63 -22.43 -5.13
CA LEU A 69 7.11 -21.76 -6.34
C LEU A 69 5.95 -21.14 -7.12
N LEU A 70 4.77 -21.77 -7.11
CA LEU A 70 3.55 -21.19 -7.67
C LEU A 70 3.11 -19.95 -6.88
N LEU A 71 3.08 -20.01 -5.55
CA LEU A 71 2.79 -18.85 -4.71
C LEU A 71 3.78 -17.71 -4.97
N LYS A 72 5.07 -18.04 -5.08
CA LYS A 72 6.12 -17.07 -5.40
C LYS A 72 5.93 -16.45 -6.77
N SER A 73 5.64 -17.23 -7.81
CA SER A 73 5.43 -16.70 -9.16
C SER A 73 4.19 -15.78 -9.19
N TYR A 74 3.11 -16.16 -8.52
CA TYR A 74 1.92 -15.34 -8.40
C TYR A 74 2.19 -14.02 -7.66
N MET A 75 2.93 -14.05 -6.54
CA MET A 75 3.32 -12.83 -5.82
C MET A 75 4.22 -11.91 -6.64
N ILE A 76 5.11 -12.45 -7.48
CA ILE A 76 5.91 -11.66 -8.42
C ILE A 76 5.00 -11.01 -9.46
N ILE A 77 4.12 -11.78 -10.11
CA ILE A 77 3.15 -11.27 -11.10
C ILE A 77 2.33 -10.15 -10.47
N LEU A 78 1.77 -10.38 -9.28
CA LEU A 78 0.99 -9.41 -8.55
C LEU A 78 1.79 -8.15 -8.23
N ARG A 79 3.02 -8.25 -7.72
CA ARG A 79 3.85 -7.06 -7.48
C ARG A 79 4.06 -6.23 -8.76
N HIS A 80 4.16 -6.88 -9.91
CA HIS A 80 4.29 -6.21 -11.19
C HIS A 80 2.95 -5.73 -11.78
N SER A 81 1.81 -6.24 -11.29
CA SER A 81 0.47 -5.91 -11.78
C SER A 81 -0.34 -4.98 -10.86
N ILE A 82 0.08 -4.75 -9.62
CA ILE A 82 -0.66 -4.03 -8.56
C ILE A 82 -0.10 -2.62 -8.38
N PHE A 83 -0.84 -1.53 -8.22
CA PHE A 83 -2.27 -1.15 -8.37
C PHE A 83 -2.23 0.37 -8.56
N ASN A 84 -2.89 0.91 -9.59
CA ASN A 84 -2.91 2.36 -9.83
C ASN A 84 -4.00 3.02 -8.97
N LEU A 85 -3.84 2.99 -7.65
CA LEU A 85 -4.65 3.81 -6.75
C LEU A 85 -4.14 5.24 -6.86
N SER A 86 -4.67 5.98 -7.83
CA SER A 86 -4.18 7.31 -8.21
C SER A 86 -4.52 8.43 -7.23
N HIS A 87 -5.27 8.13 -6.16
CA HIS A 87 -5.85 9.14 -5.26
C HIS A 87 -5.61 8.79 -3.80
N LEU A 88 -5.19 9.80 -3.01
CA LEU A 88 -4.85 9.65 -1.60
C LEU A 88 -5.98 9.00 -0.79
N TRP A 89 -7.22 9.44 -1.00
CA TRP A 89 -8.38 8.95 -0.26
C TRP A 89 -8.64 7.45 -0.43
N ARG A 90 -8.30 6.88 -1.58
CA ARG A 90 -8.45 5.43 -1.80
C ARG A 90 -7.47 4.63 -0.96
N HIS A 91 -6.24 5.11 -0.82
CA HIS A 91 -5.21 4.50 0.03
C HIS A 91 -5.57 4.60 1.51
N ILE A 92 -5.98 5.79 1.98
CA ILE A 92 -6.39 5.98 3.38
C ILE A 92 -7.57 5.08 3.73
N SER A 93 -8.58 5.00 2.85
CA SER A 93 -9.76 4.15 3.06
C SER A 93 -9.40 2.66 3.13
N PHE A 94 -8.54 2.20 2.21
CA PHE A 94 -8.04 0.82 2.22
C PHE A 94 -7.30 0.49 3.52
N MET A 95 -6.37 1.35 3.95
CA MET A 95 -5.60 1.14 5.19
C MET A 95 -6.48 1.13 6.44
N ARG A 96 -7.55 1.93 6.47
CA ARG A 96 -8.49 1.95 7.59
C ARG A 96 -9.31 0.66 7.70
N ASN A 97 -9.65 0.03 6.57
CA ASN A 97 -10.44 -1.21 6.54
C ASN A 97 -9.61 -2.47 6.85
N MET A 98 -8.28 -2.37 6.93
CA MET A 98 -7.39 -3.48 7.30
C MET A 98 -7.07 -3.55 8.80
N ARG A 99 -7.57 -2.60 9.60
CA ARG A 99 -7.49 -2.61 11.07
C ARG A 99 -8.74 -3.26 11.65
#